data_AF-A0A2J7R176-F1
#
_entry.id   AF-A0A2J7R176-F1
#
_cell.length_a   1.000
_cell.length_b   1.000
_cell.length_c   1.000
_cell.angle_alpha   90.00
_cell.angle_beta   90.00
_cell.angle_gamma   90.00
#
_symmetry.space_group_name_H-M   'P 1'
#
loop_
_entity.id
_entity.type
_entity.pdbx_description
1 polymer ?
#
loop_
_entity_poly.entity_id
_entity_poly.type
_entity_poly.pdbx_seq_one_letter_code
_entity_poly.pdbx_strand_id
1 'polypeptide(L)'
;MAKIDGTGLGYSYHFPSGGWSLKIRNTLSQFSDLFSEFNRYIAPAYHHDRCERSVQMRLYSMHKREFVMVFLAFFACFGLGVFIGLAGPPITSTSEQKASVLISKQNGSDLANGPFIMMTPTVSTYSQQLWVIAKVTTDNKDDESFDKTFHVSVAIDGITADHKPVTILHSDRAHNRTRHLICERQSCEEFMVLHLGFLDYTHYMLTVRFHGLESFHQRYNIIEVTFFFKSYNPAFTQVEIWFRFIFLLGTFAVTCWFAHSLRKFVMYDWSIEQQWMSVLLPLLLLYNE
;
A
#
# COMPACT_ATOMS: atom_id res chain seq x y z
N MET A 1 -12.63 -56.61 -64.78
CA MET A 1 -12.14 -56.47 -66.17
C MET A 1 -11.98 -54.97 -66.45
N ALA A 2 -10.74 -54.58 -66.80
CA ALA A 2 -10.28 -53.38 -67.50
C ALA A 2 -10.80 -51.95 -67.18
N LYS A 3 -9.81 -51.11 -66.83
CA LYS A 3 -9.69 -49.65 -66.98
C LYS A 3 -10.08 -49.12 -68.37
N ILE A 4 -10.48 -47.84 -68.42
CA ILE A 4 -9.89 -46.80 -69.29
C ILE A 4 -9.76 -45.49 -68.49
N ASP A 5 -8.55 -44.91 -68.50
CA ASP A 5 -8.13 -43.66 -67.86
C ASP A 5 -8.38 -42.44 -68.76
N GLY A 6 -8.58 -41.26 -68.15
CA GLY A 6 -8.46 -39.97 -68.84
C GLY A 6 -8.93 -38.73 -68.05
N THR A 7 -7.97 -38.00 -67.48
CA THR A 7 -8.01 -36.59 -67.02
C THR A 7 -8.69 -36.24 -65.69
N GLY A 8 -7.88 -35.79 -64.71
CA GLY A 8 -8.33 -35.12 -63.49
C GLY A 8 -7.32 -34.05 -63.05
N LEU A 9 -7.75 -32.79 -63.09
CA LEU A 9 -7.06 -31.63 -62.52
C LEU A 9 -6.81 -31.84 -61.02
N GLY A 10 -5.56 -32.10 -60.64
CA GLY A 10 -5.17 -32.27 -59.24
C GLY A 10 -4.83 -30.94 -58.58
N TYR A 11 -5.84 -30.23 -58.07
CA TYR A 11 -5.63 -29.23 -57.02
C TYR A 11 -5.26 -29.96 -55.72
N SER A 12 -3.98 -30.02 -55.38
CA SER A 12 -3.57 -30.50 -54.06
C SER A 12 -3.83 -29.41 -53.02
N TYR A 13 -4.97 -29.51 -52.35
CA TYR A 13 -5.24 -28.80 -51.10
C TYR A 13 -4.20 -29.24 -50.05
N HIS A 14 -3.26 -28.35 -49.73
CA HIS A 14 -2.34 -28.56 -48.61
C HIS A 14 -3.10 -28.29 -47.30
N PHE A 15 -3.55 -29.34 -46.64
CA PHE A 15 -4.12 -29.24 -45.29
C PHE A 15 -3.03 -28.81 -44.27
N PRO A 16 -3.36 -27.96 -43.27
CA PRO A 16 -2.39 -27.50 -42.29
C PRO A 16 -2.27 -28.53 -41.16
N SER A 17 -1.52 -29.60 -41.35
CA SER A 17 -1.00 -30.42 -40.24
C SER A 17 0.39 -29.92 -39.83
N GLY A 18 0.46 -28.66 -39.39
CA GLY A 18 1.68 -28.02 -38.92
C GLY A 18 1.47 -27.60 -37.47
N GLY A 19 1.96 -28.43 -36.54
CA GLY A 19 1.83 -28.23 -35.10
C GLY A 19 2.35 -26.88 -34.63
N TRP A 20 2.00 -26.52 -33.40
CA TRP A 20 2.34 -25.27 -32.73
C TRP A 20 3.80 -24.82 -32.90
N SER A 21 4.73 -25.79 -33.05
CA SER A 21 6.14 -25.57 -33.35
C SER A 21 6.43 -24.79 -34.64
N LEU A 22 5.62 -24.96 -35.70
CA LEU A 22 5.80 -24.27 -36.98
C LEU A 22 5.35 -22.81 -36.90
N LYS A 23 4.26 -22.52 -36.17
CA LYS A 23 3.86 -21.15 -35.85
C LYS A 23 4.89 -20.45 -34.99
N ILE A 24 5.41 -21.12 -33.95
CA ILE A 24 6.46 -20.57 -33.09
C ILE A 24 7.74 -20.29 -33.88
N ARG A 25 8.11 -21.17 -34.81
CA ARG A 25 9.29 -20.98 -35.65
C ARG A 25 9.12 -19.82 -36.64
N ASN A 26 7.92 -19.62 -37.17
CA ASN A 26 7.62 -18.49 -38.06
C ASN A 26 7.55 -17.16 -37.30
N THR A 27 7.05 -17.16 -36.05
CA THR A 27 7.13 -15.98 -35.19
C THR A 27 8.57 -15.71 -34.73
N LEU A 28 9.36 -16.74 -34.43
CA LEU A 28 10.77 -16.60 -34.09
C LEU A 28 11.60 -16.09 -35.25
N SER A 29 11.29 -16.46 -36.50
CA SER A 29 11.95 -15.88 -37.66
C SER A 29 11.55 -14.42 -37.85
N GLN A 30 10.28 -14.05 -37.64
CA GLN A 30 9.85 -12.65 -37.65
C GLN A 30 10.48 -11.82 -36.52
N PHE A 31 10.65 -12.39 -35.33
CA PHE A 31 11.39 -11.77 -34.22
C PHE A 31 12.88 -11.66 -34.54
N SER A 32 13.48 -12.69 -35.13
CA SER A 32 14.87 -12.67 -35.61
C SER A 32 15.09 -11.56 -36.63
N ASP A 33 14.16 -11.35 -37.56
CA ASP A 33 14.24 -10.28 -38.55
C ASP A 33 14.10 -8.89 -37.91
N LEU A 34 13.18 -8.73 -36.94
CA LEU A 34 13.08 -7.52 -36.13
C LEU A 34 14.34 -7.26 -35.29
N PHE A 35 14.92 -8.31 -34.69
CA PHE A 35 16.16 -8.22 -33.92
C PHE A 35 17.38 -8.00 -34.82
N SER A 36 17.36 -8.48 -36.06
CA SER A 36 18.38 -8.23 -37.09
C SER A 36 18.33 -6.78 -37.57
N GLU A 37 17.15 -6.21 -37.80
CA GLU A 37 16.99 -4.76 -38.01
C GLU A 37 17.47 -3.98 -36.78
N PHE A 38 17.11 -4.40 -35.57
CA PHE A 38 17.66 -3.82 -34.34
C PHE A 38 19.19 -3.97 -34.25
N ASN A 39 19.76 -5.08 -34.72
CA ASN A 39 21.20 -5.30 -34.72
C ASN A 39 21.91 -4.34 -35.70
N ARG A 40 21.25 -3.98 -36.80
CA ARG A 40 21.70 -2.90 -37.70
C ARG A 40 21.66 -1.52 -37.03
N TYR A 41 20.83 -1.33 -36.00
CA TYR A 41 20.83 -0.14 -35.12
C TYR A 41 21.75 -0.26 -33.89
N ILE A 42 22.31 -1.44 -33.61
CA ILE A 42 23.20 -1.72 -32.47
C ILE A 42 24.67 -1.86 -32.91
N ALA A 43 24.94 -2.24 -34.16
CA ALA A 43 26.30 -2.33 -34.71
C ALA A 43 26.89 -0.95 -35.04
N PRO A 44 28.03 -0.56 -34.45
CA PRO A 44 28.60 0.77 -34.61
C PRO A 44 29.50 0.81 -35.85
N ALA A 45 29.00 1.37 -36.95
CA ALA A 45 29.89 1.74 -38.07
C ALA A 45 29.45 2.97 -38.89
N TYR A 46 28.24 3.51 -38.69
CA TYR A 46 27.77 4.65 -39.50
C TYR A 46 27.04 5.76 -38.73
N HIS A 47 26.99 5.68 -37.39
CA HIS A 47 26.25 6.63 -36.55
C HIS A 47 27.13 7.33 -35.49
N HIS A 48 28.35 7.70 -35.86
CA HIS A 48 29.15 8.58 -34.99
C HIS A 48 28.53 9.99 -34.83
N ASP A 49 27.66 10.42 -35.75
CA ASP A 49 26.94 11.70 -35.64
C ASP A 49 25.77 11.70 -34.62
N ARG A 50 25.35 10.53 -34.11
CA ARG A 50 24.16 10.47 -33.24
C ARG A 50 24.43 11.04 -31.84
N CYS A 51 25.65 10.85 -31.33
CA CYS A 51 26.10 11.46 -30.07
C CYS A 51 26.24 12.99 -30.16
N GLU A 52 26.44 13.53 -31.37
CA GLU A 52 26.57 14.98 -31.59
C GLU A 52 25.23 15.67 -31.85
N ARG A 53 24.18 14.91 -32.19
CA ARG A 53 22.83 15.45 -32.45
C ARG A 53 21.93 15.47 -31.21
N SER A 54 22.18 14.62 -30.22
CA SER A 54 21.40 14.64 -28.98
C SER A 54 21.65 15.92 -28.19
N VAL A 55 20.59 16.55 -27.69
CA VAL A 55 20.68 17.79 -26.90
C VAL A 55 21.61 17.58 -25.71
N GLN A 56 22.76 18.26 -25.71
CA GLN A 56 23.74 18.17 -24.62
C GLN A 56 23.10 18.58 -23.30
N MET A 57 23.19 17.69 -22.31
CA MET A 57 22.69 17.97 -20.96
C MET A 57 23.61 18.97 -20.25
N ARG A 58 23.00 19.86 -19.47
CA ARG A 58 23.71 20.90 -18.71
C ARG A 58 24.79 20.33 -17.77
N LEU A 59 24.64 19.06 -17.36
CA LEU A 59 25.61 18.33 -16.56
C LEU A 59 26.97 18.19 -17.24
N TYR A 60 27.01 18.06 -18.58
CA TYR A 60 28.25 17.92 -19.34
C TYR A 60 29.00 19.25 -19.55
N SER A 61 28.28 20.38 -19.48
CA SER A 61 28.85 21.73 -19.60
C SER A 61 29.20 22.37 -18.25
N MET A 62 28.84 21.74 -17.13
CA MET A 62 29.01 22.30 -15.80
C MET A 62 30.47 22.27 -15.34
N HIS A 63 30.91 23.36 -14.71
CA HIS A 63 32.25 23.42 -14.13
C HIS A 63 32.33 22.56 -12.85
N LYS A 64 33.51 22.04 -12.51
CA LYS A 64 33.73 21.20 -11.32
C LYS A 64 33.19 21.83 -10.03
N ARG A 65 33.32 23.15 -9.88
CA ARG A 65 32.80 23.91 -8.73
C ARG A 65 31.26 23.90 -8.66
N GLU A 66 30.59 24.05 -9.80
CA GLU A 66 29.13 24.04 -9.88
C GLU A 66 28.58 22.65 -9.56
N PHE A 67 29.23 21.61 -10.09
CA PHE A 67 28.90 20.22 -9.77
C PHE A 67 28.98 19.95 -8.27
N VAL A 68 30.10 20.33 -7.62
CA VAL A 68 30.26 20.15 -6.17
C VAL A 68 29.19 20.92 -5.37
N MET A 69 28.84 22.15 -5.78
CA MET A 69 27.79 22.92 -5.11
C MET A 69 26.41 22.25 -5.19
N VAL A 70 26.05 21.65 -6.33
CA VAL A 70 24.78 20.92 -6.48
C VAL A 70 24.72 19.72 -5.55
N PHE A 71 25.80 18.93 -5.44
CA PHE A 71 25.86 17.80 -4.51
C PHE A 71 25.78 18.25 -3.05
N LEU A 72 26.49 19.32 -2.68
CA LEU A 72 26.44 19.86 -1.33
C LEU A 72 25.03 20.35 -0.99
N ALA A 73 24.36 21.05 -1.91
CA ALA A 73 22.98 21.48 -1.74
C ALA A 73 22.03 20.29 -1.59
N PHE A 74 22.20 19.24 -2.39
CA PHE A 74 21.42 18.00 -2.29
C PHE A 74 21.58 17.35 -0.90
N PHE A 75 22.81 17.16 -0.42
CA PHE A 75 23.04 16.58 0.90
C PHE A 75 22.54 17.47 2.04
N ALA A 76 22.61 18.79 1.89
CA ALA A 76 22.04 19.72 2.86
C ALA A 76 20.50 19.59 2.92
N CYS A 77 19.82 19.59 1.78
CA CYS A 77 18.36 19.39 1.71
C CYS A 77 17.94 18.00 2.21
N PHE A 78 18.67 16.95 1.85
CA PHE A 78 18.43 15.59 2.32
C PHE A 78 18.61 15.50 3.84
N GLY A 79 19.69 16.08 4.37
CA GLY A 79 19.94 16.16 5.81
C GLY A 79 18.81 16.86 6.54
N LEU A 80 18.36 18.02 6.05
CA LEU A 80 17.21 18.74 6.60
C LEU A 80 15.95 17.86 6.61
N GLY A 81 15.66 17.13 5.53
CA GLY A 81 14.54 16.19 5.47
C GLY A 81 14.61 15.10 6.54
N VAL A 82 15.79 14.50 6.73
CA VAL A 82 16.02 13.49 7.78
C VAL A 82 15.84 14.08 9.18
N PHE A 83 16.39 15.27 9.44
CA PHE A 83 16.23 15.94 10.74
C PHE A 83 14.78 16.25 11.07
N ILE A 84 13.99 16.70 10.09
CA ILE A 84 12.56 16.97 10.31
C ILE A 84 11.79 15.67 10.55
N GLY A 85 12.15 14.58 9.87
CA GLY A 85 11.56 13.26 10.13
C GLY A 85 11.86 12.73 11.54
N LEU A 86 13.08 12.95 12.05
CA LEU A 86 13.48 12.52 13.40
C LEU A 86 12.89 13.40 14.51
N ALA A 87 12.78 14.70 14.28
CA ALA A 87 12.21 15.66 15.25
C ALA A 87 10.67 15.76 15.16
N GLY A 88 10.06 15.09 14.18
CA GLY A 88 8.63 15.14 13.93
C GLY A 88 7.80 14.43 15.02
N PRO A 89 6.49 14.70 15.07
CA PRO A 89 5.58 13.98 15.95
C PRO A 89 5.53 12.48 15.61
N PRO A 90 5.19 11.61 16.56
CA PRO A 90 5.09 10.18 16.31
C PRO A 90 3.99 9.89 15.28
N ILE A 91 4.25 8.90 14.41
CA ILE A 91 3.36 8.53 13.29
C ILE A 91 1.99 8.08 13.79
N THR A 92 1.95 7.30 14.88
CA THR A 92 0.71 6.72 15.41
C THR A 92 0.46 7.18 16.83
N SER A 93 -0.81 7.48 17.14
CA SER A 93 -1.30 7.68 18.50
C SER A 93 -2.01 6.42 18.96
N THR A 94 -1.78 6.03 20.22
CA THR A 94 -2.38 4.84 20.84
C THR A 94 -3.05 5.22 22.15
N SER A 95 -4.32 4.84 22.31
CA SER A 95 -5.08 4.97 23.56
C SER A 95 -5.48 3.60 24.08
N GLU A 96 -5.29 3.35 25.37
CA GLU A 96 -5.61 2.10 26.04
C GLU A 96 -6.90 2.21 26.83
N GLN A 97 -7.77 1.21 26.74
CA GLN A 97 -8.93 1.03 27.62
C GLN A 97 -8.99 -0.40 28.14
N LYS A 98 -9.08 -0.55 29.47
CA LYS A 98 -9.19 -1.84 30.15
C LYS A 98 -10.64 -2.30 30.24
N ALA A 99 -10.88 -3.57 29.95
CA ALA A 99 -12.21 -4.18 29.98
C ALA A 99 -12.81 -4.21 31.39
N SER A 100 -12.01 -4.39 32.44
CA SER A 100 -12.48 -4.36 33.83
C SER A 100 -13.18 -3.03 34.19
N VAL A 101 -12.67 -1.91 33.69
CA VAL A 101 -13.25 -0.57 33.86
C VAL A 101 -14.54 -0.39 33.04
N LEU A 102 -14.67 -1.09 31.91
CA LEU A 102 -15.87 -1.05 31.07
C LEU A 102 -17.00 -1.89 31.70
N ILE A 103 -16.69 -3.10 32.17
CA ILE A 103 -17.66 -4.02 32.77
C ILE A 103 -18.21 -3.46 34.09
N SER A 104 -17.35 -2.88 34.94
CA SER A 104 -17.77 -2.28 36.20
C SER A 104 -18.78 -1.13 36.01
N LYS A 105 -18.71 -0.41 34.89
CA LYS A 105 -19.70 0.62 34.53
C LYS A 105 -21.03 0.05 34.03
N GLN A 106 -21.06 -1.20 33.58
CA GLN A 106 -22.20 -1.83 32.90
C GLN A 106 -22.88 -2.93 33.72
N ASN A 107 -22.56 -3.06 35.02
CA ASN A 107 -23.15 -4.04 35.93
C ASN A 107 -22.97 -5.50 35.48
N GLY A 108 -21.71 -5.93 35.30
CA GLY A 108 -21.31 -7.32 35.53
C GLY A 108 -21.56 -8.33 34.41
N SER A 109 -21.06 -8.07 33.21
CA SER A 109 -20.86 -9.12 32.18
C SER A 109 -19.53 -9.85 32.37
N ASP A 110 -19.50 -11.15 32.07
CA ASP A 110 -18.26 -11.94 32.13
C ASP A 110 -17.19 -11.42 31.16
N LEU A 111 -15.94 -11.38 31.64
CA LEU A 111 -14.77 -10.97 30.87
C LEU A 111 -14.50 -11.87 29.65
N ALA A 112 -15.05 -13.09 29.66
CA ALA A 112 -14.92 -14.05 28.57
C ALA A 112 -15.81 -13.73 27.34
N ASN A 113 -17.00 -13.16 27.56
CA ASN A 113 -18.03 -13.03 26.52
C ASN A 113 -18.37 -11.59 26.15
N GLY A 114 -18.15 -10.64 27.06
CA GLY A 114 -18.68 -9.29 26.92
C GLY A 114 -20.20 -9.25 27.15
N PRO A 115 -20.90 -8.18 26.74
CA PRO A 115 -20.51 -7.18 25.75
C PRO A 115 -19.56 -6.10 26.28
N PHE A 116 -18.56 -5.74 25.48
CA PHE A 116 -17.70 -4.58 25.72
C PHE A 116 -18.20 -3.41 24.89
N ILE A 117 -18.94 -2.49 25.52
CA ILE A 117 -19.34 -1.24 24.89
C ILE A 117 -18.31 -0.18 25.25
N MET A 118 -17.59 0.30 24.25
CA MET A 118 -16.52 1.27 24.40
C MET A 118 -16.66 2.41 23.39
N MET A 119 -16.28 3.60 23.82
CA MET A 119 -16.27 4.79 22.97
C MET A 119 -14.84 5.09 22.54
N THR A 120 -14.65 5.34 21.25
CA THR A 120 -13.34 5.72 20.72
C THR A 120 -12.94 7.10 21.23
N PRO A 121 -11.62 7.37 21.34
CA PRO A 121 -11.14 8.74 21.48
C PRO A 121 -11.65 9.63 20.33
N THR A 122 -11.57 10.94 20.51
CA THR A 122 -11.88 11.92 19.46
C THR A 122 -11.00 11.63 18.24
N VAL A 123 -11.61 11.19 17.14
CA VAL A 123 -10.94 10.98 15.87
C VAL A 123 -11.37 12.05 14.87
N SER A 124 -10.50 12.33 13.91
CA SER A 124 -10.77 13.29 12.84
C SER A 124 -10.40 12.68 11.49
N THR A 125 -10.73 13.36 10.40
CA THR A 125 -10.29 12.98 9.04
C THR A 125 -8.76 12.89 8.93
N TYR A 126 -8.01 13.69 9.69
CA TYR A 126 -6.54 13.64 9.75
C TYR A 126 -5.99 12.39 10.44
N SER A 127 -6.80 11.68 11.21
CA SER A 127 -6.42 10.38 11.80
C SER A 127 -6.42 9.25 10.76
N GLN A 128 -6.99 9.49 9.56
CA GLN A 128 -7.10 8.60 8.39
C GLN A 128 -7.80 7.26 8.66
N GLN A 129 -7.19 6.41 9.50
CA GLN A 129 -7.60 5.04 9.79
C GLN A 129 -7.65 4.80 11.29
N LEU A 130 -8.51 3.88 11.71
CA LEU A 130 -8.61 3.42 13.10
C LEU A 130 -8.46 1.90 13.17
N TRP A 131 -7.49 1.46 13.95
CA TRP A 131 -7.31 0.06 14.33
C TRP A 131 -7.70 -0.13 15.77
N VAL A 132 -8.50 -1.16 16.02
CA VAL A 132 -8.84 -1.62 17.36
C VAL A 132 -8.21 -2.97 17.55
N ILE A 133 -7.27 -3.04 18.48
CA ILE A 133 -6.49 -4.22 18.80
C ILE A 133 -6.84 -4.63 20.23
N ALA A 134 -6.99 -5.92 20.47
CA ALA A 134 -7.22 -6.43 21.81
C ALA A 134 -6.07 -7.33 22.24
N LYS A 135 -5.71 -7.25 23.52
CA LYS A 135 -4.73 -8.11 24.18
C LYS A 135 -5.38 -8.77 25.39
N VAL A 136 -5.25 -10.09 25.48
CA VAL A 136 -5.80 -10.86 26.59
C VAL A 136 -4.67 -11.24 27.53
N THR A 137 -4.90 -11.07 28.83
CA THR A 137 -3.97 -11.48 29.89
C THR A 137 -4.64 -12.55 30.75
N THR A 138 -3.91 -13.63 31.05
CA THR A 138 -4.43 -14.79 31.78
C THR A 138 -3.59 -15.09 33.03
N ASP A 139 -4.16 -15.82 33.99
CA ASP A 139 -3.44 -16.32 35.18
C ASP A 139 -2.83 -17.70 34.93
N ASN A 140 -2.31 -17.93 33.72
CA ASN A 140 -1.63 -19.17 33.42
C ASN A 140 -0.16 -19.09 33.86
N LYS A 141 0.25 -20.05 34.71
CA LYS A 141 1.64 -20.19 35.19
C LYS A 141 2.40 -21.30 34.48
N ASP A 142 1.72 -22.05 33.61
CA ASP A 142 2.30 -23.16 32.87
C ASP A 142 3.13 -22.61 31.69
N ASP A 143 4.24 -23.29 31.36
CA ASP A 143 5.14 -22.92 30.25
C ASP A 143 4.63 -23.43 28.89
N GLU A 144 3.39 -23.88 28.83
CA GLU A 144 2.76 -24.38 27.61
C GLU A 144 2.22 -23.22 26.77
N SER A 145 2.50 -23.25 25.47
CA SER A 145 1.85 -22.39 24.48
C SER A 145 0.55 -23.03 24.03
N PHE A 146 -0.51 -22.23 23.93
CA PHE A 146 -1.81 -22.72 23.50
C PHE A 146 -2.39 -21.83 22.39
N ASP A 147 -3.07 -22.47 21.44
CA ASP A 147 -3.80 -21.84 20.36
C ASP A 147 -5.28 -22.18 20.49
N LYS A 148 -6.12 -21.15 20.58
CA LYS A 148 -7.57 -21.27 20.62
C LYS A 148 -8.20 -20.41 19.55
N THR A 149 -9.04 -21.02 18.72
CA THR A 149 -9.93 -20.32 17.81
C THR A 149 -11.20 -19.86 18.51
N PHE A 150 -11.59 -18.61 18.28
CA PHE A 150 -12.83 -18.02 18.80
C PHE A 150 -13.43 -17.06 17.77
N HIS A 151 -14.69 -16.68 17.96
CA HIS A 151 -15.38 -15.74 17.09
C HIS A 151 -15.54 -14.38 17.76
N VAL A 152 -15.29 -13.31 17.01
CA VAL A 152 -15.50 -11.93 17.43
C VAL A 152 -16.64 -11.36 16.62
N SER A 153 -17.65 -10.82 17.30
CA SER A 153 -18.71 -10.03 16.68
C SER A 153 -18.57 -8.57 17.11
N VAL A 154 -18.69 -7.66 16.15
CA VAL A 154 -18.51 -6.22 16.35
C VAL A 154 -19.70 -5.49 15.74
N ALA A 155 -20.32 -4.60 16.52
CA ALA A 155 -21.28 -3.61 16.05
C ALA A 155 -20.71 -2.20 16.22
N ILE A 156 -21.04 -1.31 15.28
CA ILE A 156 -20.42 0.00 15.13
C ILE A 156 -21.51 1.05 14.96
N ASP A 157 -21.53 2.01 15.88
CA ASP A 157 -22.40 3.18 15.81
C ASP A 157 -21.54 4.44 15.72
N GLY A 158 -21.78 5.29 14.72
CA GLY A 158 -21.16 6.60 14.60
C GLY A 158 -21.95 7.65 15.38
N ILE A 159 -21.27 8.52 16.12
CA ILE A 159 -21.90 9.61 16.85
C ILE A 159 -21.85 10.87 15.99
N THR A 160 -23.02 11.40 15.64
CA THR A 160 -23.13 12.63 14.84
C THR A 160 -22.88 13.87 15.71
N ALA A 161 -22.65 15.05 15.11
CA ALA A 161 -22.50 16.32 15.81
C ALA A 161 -23.65 16.62 16.81
N ASP A 162 -24.87 16.16 16.49
CA ASP A 162 -26.05 16.25 17.37
C ASP A 162 -26.05 15.23 18.52
N HIS A 163 -24.93 14.53 18.75
CA HIS A 163 -24.74 13.47 19.74
C HIS A 163 -25.73 12.30 19.60
N LYS A 164 -26.30 12.12 18.40
CA LYS A 164 -27.18 10.99 18.09
C LYS A 164 -26.38 9.81 17.53
N PRO A 165 -26.58 8.60 18.04
CA PRO A 165 -25.96 7.40 17.50
C PRO A 165 -26.63 7.03 16.17
N VAL A 166 -25.82 6.87 15.13
CA VAL A 166 -26.21 6.38 13.81
C VAL A 166 -25.56 5.01 13.64
N THR A 167 -26.39 3.98 13.49
CA THR A 167 -25.88 2.62 13.34
C THR A 167 -25.25 2.45 11.96
N ILE A 168 -23.93 2.25 11.91
CA ILE A 168 -23.19 2.01 10.67
C ILE A 168 -23.21 0.50 10.37
N LEU A 169 -22.99 -0.31 11.39
CA LEU A 169 -23.01 -1.76 11.31
C LEU A 169 -23.87 -2.33 12.43
N HIS A 170 -25.02 -2.88 12.04
CA HIS A 170 -25.96 -3.51 12.95
C HIS A 170 -25.41 -4.81 13.55
N SER A 171 -25.75 -5.11 14.80
CA SER A 171 -25.36 -6.37 15.46
C SER A 171 -25.83 -7.63 14.71
N ASP A 172 -26.96 -7.58 14.00
CA ASP A 172 -27.48 -8.72 13.23
C ASP A 172 -26.64 -9.06 11.99
N ARG A 173 -25.86 -8.08 11.50
CA ARG A 173 -24.87 -8.25 10.43
C ARG A 173 -23.45 -8.09 10.95
N ALA A 174 -23.25 -8.18 12.27
CA ALA A 174 -21.94 -8.10 12.87
C ALA A 174 -21.04 -9.15 12.21
N HIS A 175 -19.89 -8.71 11.71
CA HIS A 175 -18.95 -9.61 11.07
C HIS A 175 -18.44 -10.62 12.10
N ASN A 176 -18.96 -11.83 12.08
CA ASN A 176 -18.45 -12.96 12.85
C ASN A 176 -17.11 -13.39 12.25
N ARG A 177 -16.03 -12.76 12.71
CA ARG A 177 -14.68 -13.12 12.27
C ARG A 177 -14.10 -14.14 13.22
N THR A 178 -13.57 -15.22 12.66
CA THR A 178 -12.71 -16.17 13.38
C THR A 178 -11.37 -15.50 13.66
N ARG A 179 -10.95 -15.55 14.92
CA ARG A 179 -9.63 -15.12 15.37
C ARG A 179 -8.95 -16.27 16.11
N HIS A 180 -7.63 -16.28 16.04
CA HIS A 180 -6.77 -17.21 16.76
C HIS A 180 -6.18 -16.45 17.95
N LEU A 181 -6.25 -17.07 19.12
CA LEU A 181 -5.62 -16.59 20.34
C LEU A 181 -4.45 -17.52 20.64
N ILE A 182 -3.24 -17.05 20.38
CA ILE A 182 -2.01 -17.73 20.75
C ILE A 182 -1.52 -17.07 22.03
N CYS A 183 -1.28 -17.84 23.08
CA CYS A 183 -0.69 -17.28 24.30
C CYS A 183 0.49 -18.10 24.78
N GLU A 184 1.42 -17.37 25.38
CA GLU A 184 2.62 -17.90 26.01
C GLU A 184 2.61 -17.44 27.47
N ARG A 185 2.53 -18.40 28.40
CA ARG A 185 2.42 -18.14 29.84
C ARG A 185 1.21 -17.23 30.13
N GLN A 186 1.45 -16.05 30.70
CA GLN A 186 0.41 -15.11 31.15
C GLN A 186 -0.08 -14.15 30.05
N SER A 187 0.69 -13.95 28.97
CA SER A 187 0.38 -12.96 27.94
C SER A 187 -0.04 -13.63 26.64
N CYS A 188 -1.16 -13.20 26.09
CA CYS A 188 -1.57 -13.57 24.74
C CYS A 188 -1.03 -12.61 23.69
N GLU A 189 -0.91 -13.11 22.46
CA GLU A 189 -0.67 -12.30 21.27
C GLU A 189 -1.84 -11.35 21.02
N GLU A 190 -1.50 -10.18 20.48
CA GLU A 190 -2.47 -9.15 20.13
C GLU A 190 -3.23 -9.54 18.86
N PHE A 191 -4.55 -9.34 18.86
CA PHE A 191 -5.36 -9.59 17.67
C PHE A 191 -6.20 -8.36 17.28
N MET A 192 -6.39 -8.18 15.98
CA MET A 192 -7.21 -7.10 15.44
C MET A 192 -8.70 -7.40 15.63
N VAL A 193 -9.41 -6.56 16.38
CA VAL A 193 -10.86 -6.61 16.51
C VAL A 193 -11.52 -5.97 15.29
N LEU A 194 -11.13 -4.73 14.98
CA LEU A 194 -11.72 -3.92 13.93
C LEU A 194 -10.66 -3.09 13.21
N HIS A 195 -10.87 -2.85 11.92
CA HIS A 195 -10.13 -1.89 11.13
C HIS A 195 -11.11 -1.03 10.34
N LEU A 196 -11.09 0.28 10.56
CA LEU A 196 -11.83 1.28 9.79
C LEU A 196 -10.85 2.05 8.92
N GLY A 197 -11.00 1.92 7.60
CA GLY A 197 -10.13 2.59 6.63
C GLY A 197 -10.47 4.06 6.37
N PHE A 198 -11.69 4.48 6.72
CA PHE A 198 -12.16 5.86 6.59
C PHE A 198 -12.95 6.25 7.83
N LEU A 199 -12.81 7.50 8.25
CA LEU A 199 -13.41 8.03 9.47
C LEU A 199 -14.29 9.24 9.15
N ASP A 200 -15.61 9.03 9.16
CA ASP A 200 -16.62 10.06 8.87
C ASP A 200 -17.17 10.76 10.13
N TYR A 201 -17.11 10.08 11.28
CA TYR A 201 -17.61 10.57 12.57
C TYR A 201 -16.48 10.89 13.54
N THR A 202 -16.73 11.79 14.48
CA THR A 202 -15.76 12.22 15.51
C THR A 202 -15.59 11.18 16.62
N HIS A 203 -16.67 10.45 16.92
CA HIS A 203 -16.68 9.37 17.89
C HIS A 203 -17.42 8.18 17.33
N TYR A 204 -16.91 6.99 17.64
CA TYR A 204 -17.56 5.73 17.38
C TYR A 204 -17.83 5.02 18.69
N MET A 205 -19.02 4.46 18.81
CA MET A 205 -19.39 3.53 19.85
C MET A 205 -19.26 2.13 19.28
N LEU A 206 -18.39 1.33 19.88
CA LEU A 206 -18.10 -0.03 19.46
C LEU A 206 -18.67 -0.99 20.50
N THR A 207 -19.45 -1.96 20.04
CA THR A 207 -19.93 -3.07 20.88
C THR A 207 -19.27 -4.34 20.40
N VAL A 208 -18.33 -4.87 21.20
CA VAL A 208 -17.58 -6.08 20.90
C VAL A 208 -18.10 -7.23 21.75
N ARG A 209 -18.37 -8.38 21.14
CA ARG A 209 -18.69 -9.62 21.86
C ARG A 209 -17.77 -10.75 21.41
N PHE A 210 -17.43 -11.57 22.37
CA PHE A 210 -16.57 -12.73 22.16
C PHE A 210 -17.42 -14.00 22.31
N HIS A 211 -17.25 -14.93 21.38
CA HIS A 211 -17.96 -16.19 21.37
C HIS A 211 -16.97 -17.35 21.33
N GLY A 212 -17.17 -18.34 22.22
CA GLY A 212 -16.31 -19.52 22.32
C GLY A 212 -15.13 -19.39 23.29
N LEU A 213 -15.02 -18.25 23.99
CA LEU A 213 -13.97 -17.97 24.99
C LEU A 213 -14.32 -18.45 26.42
N GLU A 214 -15.56 -18.89 26.68
CA GLU A 214 -16.00 -19.41 27.98
C GLU A 214 -15.18 -20.63 28.43
N SER A 215 -15.06 -21.63 27.55
CA SER A 215 -14.28 -22.85 27.80
C SER A 215 -12.80 -22.55 28.10
N PHE A 216 -12.30 -21.47 27.53
CA PHE A 216 -10.94 -21.00 27.74
C PHE A 216 -10.80 -20.30 29.09
N HIS A 217 -11.75 -19.41 29.42
CA HIS A 217 -11.80 -18.72 30.69
C HIS A 217 -11.90 -19.69 31.88
N GLN A 218 -12.68 -20.77 31.75
CA GLN A 218 -12.79 -21.79 32.80
C GLN A 218 -11.47 -22.55 33.06
N ARG A 219 -10.60 -22.69 32.04
CA ARG A 219 -9.35 -23.44 32.16
C ARG A 219 -8.18 -22.57 32.63
N TYR A 220 -8.04 -21.36 32.10
CA TYR A 220 -6.86 -20.52 32.30
C TYR A 220 -7.12 -19.20 33.03
N ASN A 221 -8.39 -18.91 33.36
CA ASN A 221 -8.84 -17.68 34.02
C ASN A 221 -8.29 -16.39 33.38
N ILE A 222 -9.13 -15.71 32.61
CA ILE A 222 -8.78 -14.43 32.01
C ILE A 222 -8.78 -13.36 33.11
N ILE A 223 -7.65 -12.67 33.30
CA ILE A 223 -7.49 -11.60 34.30
C ILE A 223 -8.00 -10.27 33.73
N GLU A 224 -7.55 -9.92 32.53
CA GLU A 224 -7.81 -8.62 31.92
C GLU A 224 -7.84 -8.73 30.40
N VAL A 225 -8.71 -7.94 29.77
CA VAL A 225 -8.70 -7.72 28.33
C VAL A 225 -8.45 -6.24 28.09
N THR A 226 -7.40 -5.93 27.35
CA THR A 226 -6.96 -4.56 27.10
C THR A 226 -7.24 -4.21 25.64
N PHE A 227 -7.99 -3.13 25.41
CA PHE A 227 -8.26 -2.62 24.06
C PHE A 227 -7.34 -1.44 23.75
N PHE A 228 -6.62 -1.53 22.64
CA PHE A 228 -5.79 -0.48 22.10
C PHE A 228 -6.45 0.13 20.86
N PHE A 229 -6.72 1.42 20.93
CA PHE A 229 -7.14 2.24 19.80
C PHE A 229 -5.91 2.88 19.20
N LYS A 230 -5.54 2.44 18.00
CA LYS A 230 -4.43 2.99 17.25
C LYS A 230 -4.97 3.77 16.05
N SER A 231 -4.46 4.97 15.83
CA SER A 231 -4.76 5.78 14.65
C SER A 231 -3.53 6.58 14.25
N TYR A 232 -3.53 7.17 13.04
CA TYR A 232 -2.50 8.13 12.71
C TYR A 232 -2.62 9.38 13.59
N ASN A 233 -1.48 9.95 13.94
CA ASN A 233 -1.43 11.19 14.70
C ASN A 233 -1.79 12.36 13.78
N PRO A 234 -2.83 13.16 14.09
CA PRO A 234 -3.23 14.27 13.24
C PRO A 234 -2.11 15.30 13.03
N ALA A 235 -1.23 15.51 14.03
CA ALA A 235 -0.09 16.40 13.88
C ALA A 235 0.93 15.89 12.85
N PHE A 236 1.15 14.56 12.81
CA PHE A 236 2.00 13.93 11.81
C PHE A 236 1.40 14.06 10.42
N THR A 237 0.12 13.72 10.26
CA THR A 237 -0.59 13.84 8.98
C THR A 237 -0.58 15.27 8.45
N GLN A 238 -0.74 16.26 9.32
CA GLN A 238 -0.70 17.67 8.92
C GLN A 238 0.69 18.06 8.36
N VAL A 239 1.76 17.65 9.04
CA VAL A 239 3.13 17.88 8.58
C VAL A 239 3.39 17.15 7.25
N GLU A 240 2.94 15.90 7.13
CA GLU A 240 3.05 15.11 5.90
C GLU A 240 2.36 15.80 4.71
N ILE A 241 1.14 16.29 4.88
CA ILE A 241 0.40 17.02 3.84
C ILE A 241 1.17 18.26 3.39
N TRP A 242 1.71 19.05 4.33
CA TRP A 242 2.51 20.22 3.99
C TRP A 242 3.77 19.86 3.23
N PHE A 243 4.47 18.80 3.62
CA PHE A 243 5.64 18.31 2.91
C PHE A 243 5.31 17.87 1.49
N ARG A 244 4.28 17.03 1.32
CA ARG A 244 3.82 16.59 0.00
C ARG A 244 3.45 17.79 -0.88
N PHE A 245 2.75 18.78 -0.32
CA PHE A 245 2.38 19.99 -1.04
C PHE A 245 3.59 20.81 -1.52
N ILE A 246 4.62 21.01 -0.67
CA ILE A 246 5.86 21.70 -1.06
C ILE A 246 6.59 20.92 -2.16
N PHE A 247 6.68 19.60 -2.04
CA PHE A 247 7.31 18.75 -3.06
C PHE A 247 6.52 18.73 -4.36
N LEU A 248 5.19 18.77 -4.31
CA LEU A 248 4.32 18.86 -5.48
C LEU A 248 4.56 20.17 -6.23
N LEU A 249 4.55 21.32 -5.53
CA LEU A 249 4.83 22.62 -6.13
C LEU A 249 6.26 22.68 -6.72
N GLY A 250 7.24 22.15 -5.99
CA GLY A 250 8.64 22.10 -6.45
C GLY A 250 8.78 21.24 -7.70
N THR A 251 8.20 20.04 -7.71
CA THR A 251 8.21 19.13 -8.86
C THR A 251 7.48 19.75 -10.04
N PHE A 252 6.36 20.43 -9.81
CA PHE A 252 5.60 21.10 -10.87
C PHE A 252 6.42 22.21 -11.52
N ALA A 253 7.06 23.07 -10.71
CA ALA A 253 7.94 24.12 -11.20
C ALA A 253 9.11 23.56 -12.02
N VAL A 254 9.77 22.50 -11.53
CA VAL A 254 10.86 21.81 -12.25
C VAL A 254 10.37 21.18 -13.54
N THR A 255 9.18 20.57 -13.54
CA THR A 255 8.57 19.97 -14.74
C THR A 255 8.28 21.04 -15.79
N CYS A 256 7.67 22.17 -15.40
CA CYS A 256 7.44 23.30 -16.29
C CYS A 256 8.75 23.90 -16.81
N TRP A 257 9.75 24.05 -15.95
CA TRP A 257 11.08 24.55 -16.34
C TRP A 257 11.77 23.62 -17.34
N PHE A 258 11.71 22.31 -17.10
CA PHE A 258 12.25 21.28 -17.97
C PHE A 258 11.56 21.29 -19.34
N ALA A 259 10.23 21.30 -19.36
CA ALA A 259 9.44 21.38 -20.58
C ALA A 259 9.70 22.69 -21.35
N HIS A 260 9.81 23.83 -20.66
CA HIS A 260 10.13 25.11 -21.28
C HIS A 260 11.52 25.12 -21.91
N SER A 261 12.52 24.58 -21.20
CA SER A 261 13.90 24.51 -21.67
C SER A 261 14.04 23.63 -22.91
N LEU A 262 13.27 22.53 -22.97
CA LEU A 262 13.31 21.59 -24.10
C LEU A 262 12.32 21.90 -25.22
N ARG A 263 11.45 22.92 -25.09
CA ARG A 263 10.43 23.24 -26.10
C ARG A 263 10.99 23.48 -27.50
N LYS A 264 12.25 23.92 -27.59
CA LYS A 264 12.93 24.26 -28.85
C LYS A 264 13.41 23.02 -29.60
N PHE A 265 13.47 21.85 -28.95
CA PHE A 265 14.03 20.63 -29.49
C PHE A 265 12.94 19.58 -29.70
N VAL A 266 12.95 18.93 -30.87
CA VAL A 266 12.01 17.86 -31.20
C VAL A 266 12.34 16.62 -30.37
N MET A 267 11.32 15.90 -29.89
CA MET A 267 11.44 14.71 -29.01
C MET A 267 12.38 13.61 -29.53
N TYR A 268 12.55 13.50 -30.86
CA TYR A 268 13.45 12.52 -31.48
C TYR A 268 14.94 12.84 -31.27
N ASP A 269 15.28 14.12 -31.08
CA ASP A 269 16.66 14.57 -30.84
C ASP A 269 17.02 14.60 -29.34
N TRP A 270 16.12 14.10 -28.48
CA TRP A 270 16.35 14.06 -27.03
C TRP A 270 17.28 12.90 -26.65
N SER A 271 18.08 13.11 -25.60
CA SER A 271 18.82 11.99 -25.00
C SER A 271 17.86 11.00 -24.35
N ILE A 272 18.25 9.74 -24.25
CA ILE A 272 17.44 8.71 -23.56
C ILE A 272 17.14 9.12 -22.11
N GLU A 273 18.09 9.78 -21.44
CA GLU A 273 17.95 10.30 -20.09
C GLU A 273 16.86 11.40 -20.02
N GLN A 274 16.81 12.31 -21.00
CA GLN A 274 15.77 13.36 -21.07
C GLN A 274 14.37 12.77 -21.31
N GLN A 275 14.28 11.71 -22.12
CA GLN A 275 13.01 11.00 -22.35
C GLN A 275 12.52 10.31 -21.08
N TRP A 276 13.40 9.68 -20.30
CA TRP A 276 13.00 9.12 -19.00
C TRP A 276 12.61 10.22 -18.01
N MET A 277 13.34 11.33 -17.97
CA MET A 277 13.00 12.46 -17.10
C MET A 277 11.64 13.09 -17.43
N SER A 278 11.23 13.10 -18.70
CA SER A 278 9.92 13.61 -19.11
C SER A 278 8.76 12.72 -18.69
N VAL A 279 9.01 11.44 -18.42
CA VAL A 279 8.04 10.48 -17.89
C VAL A 279 8.07 10.46 -16.35
N LEU A 280 9.27 10.46 -15.75
CA LEU A 280 9.47 10.38 -14.31
C LEU A 280 8.95 11.61 -13.56
N LEU A 281 9.13 12.81 -14.11
CA LEU A 281 8.69 14.06 -13.46
C LEU A 281 7.15 14.13 -13.31
N PRO A 282 6.34 13.84 -14.33
CA PRO A 282 4.90 13.70 -14.17
C PRO A 282 4.46 12.57 -13.24
N LEU A 283 5.15 11.42 -13.25
CA LEU A 283 4.86 10.32 -12.30
C LEU A 283 5.12 10.75 -10.85
N LEU A 284 6.16 11.54 -10.60
CA LEU A 284 6.46 12.09 -9.28
C LEU A 284 5.38 13.08 -8.83
N LEU A 285 4.75 13.83 -9.75
CA LEU A 285 3.59 14.67 -9.42
C LEU A 285 2.41 13.83 -8.96
N LEU A 286 2.06 12.78 -9.72
CA LEU A 286 0.95 11.89 -9.39
C LEU A 286 1.14 11.14 -8.06
N TYR A 287 2.39 10.88 -7.66
CA TYR A 287 2.68 10.26 -6.36
C TYR A 287 2.51 11.24 -5.17
N ASN A 288 2.73 12.54 -5.41
CA ASN A 288 2.66 13.57 -4.36
C ASN A 288 1.29 14.26 -4.27
N GLU A 289 0.37 13.97 -5.20
CA GLU A 289 -1.08 14.22 -5.00
C GLU A 289 -1.64 13.35 -3.87
#